data_AF-A0A952RTT7-F1
#
_entry.id   AF-A0A952RTT7-F1
#
_cell.length_a   1.000
_cell.length_b   1.000
_cell.length_c   1.000
_cell.angle_alpha   90.00
_cell.angle_beta   90.00
_cell.angle_gamma   90.00
#
_symmetry.space_group_name_H-M   'P 1'
#
loop_
_entity.id
_entity.type
_entity.pdbx_description
1 polymer ?
#
loop_
_entity_poly.entity_id
_entity_poly.type
_entity_poly.pdbx_seq_one_letter_code
_entity_poly.pdbx_strand_id
1 'polypeptide(L)'
;MLHATRRSLRSFLPLALSATALASVAALSQGCGAPAAGSTDGEGSDVSFNTQADAGQDASQDAGAAEAALVFSQVFAGGGMEGAPFKRDFIELFNRSTKAQTLGGLSLQFASGTGEFPATTDGGAPVARLALPASVEVPPGGYVSIALGGDSIGAEAGTGADFAFNLAVALTPTAINLSVTSGKIALVRGNEPLACGTAEKRCATERVVDMIGWGGEEVSDHEGGQPMAALSASTAARRAGNGCVDTNDNGADFAAAAPEPRNAESDPDYCGASAPEPTGDEDPTLQGLVISQVFGGGGLPGSPYKRDYVEVFNASAEPRVLTGLSLQYAAKRSLFVPVTNAQGSTSSVITFPAAKDGKDIVLAPGAYFLVVIGGRDDGDGDELEGNMVVKAGPSALDLDGRAGKIALVRGAEPLRCGTAARRCARDRIVDLVGYGDGASDYEGTGAAPDLADIKAAVRRENGCGDDADNASDFVAGTPAPRNTLTDARPCGVTPTATPIDDAEPESEDEEEADDAPRVKKPAPKAPLAESTPAATSCSIAHGPARGGLMLEVVAVGLALLPLRRRRARD
;
A
#
# COMPACT_ATOMS: atom_id res chain seq x y z
N MET A 1 -26.31 -68.93 33.56
CA MET A 1 -27.62 -68.22 33.68
C MET A 1 -27.39 -66.79 33.21
N LEU A 2 -28.23 -66.12 32.42
CA LEU A 2 -29.53 -66.52 31.85
C LEU A 2 -29.74 -65.82 30.48
N HIS A 3 -30.52 -66.44 29.58
CA HIS A 3 -31.22 -65.93 28.37
C HIS A 3 -30.90 -64.51 27.82
N ALA A 4 -30.43 -64.34 26.58
CA ALA A 4 -31.15 -64.45 25.28
C ALA A 4 -32.00 -63.18 24.95
N THR A 5 -32.04 -62.66 23.71
CA THR A 5 -32.54 -63.35 22.50
C THR A 5 -32.02 -62.74 21.18
N ARG A 6 -32.12 -63.52 20.08
CA ARG A 6 -31.99 -63.02 18.68
C ARG A 6 -33.38 -62.65 18.12
N ARG A 7 -33.44 -61.69 17.19
CA ARG A 7 -34.42 -61.67 16.09
C ARG A 7 -33.82 -61.08 14.81
N SER A 8 -34.53 -61.20 13.69
CA SER A 8 -33.99 -61.08 12.32
C SER A 8 -35.11 -60.67 11.34
N LEU A 9 -34.76 -60.41 10.06
CA LEU A 9 -35.62 -60.34 8.87
C LEU A 9 -36.62 -59.16 8.83
N ARG A 10 -36.51 -58.21 7.87
CA ARG A 10 -36.81 -58.44 6.45
C ARG A 10 -36.27 -57.35 5.49
N SER A 11 -36.15 -57.74 4.22
CA SER A 11 -35.97 -56.87 3.05
C SER A 11 -37.31 -56.26 2.60
N PHE A 12 -37.28 -55.08 1.97
CA PHE A 12 -38.28 -54.66 0.99
C PHE A 12 -37.64 -53.91 -0.19
N LEU A 13 -38.03 -54.30 -1.40
CA LEU A 13 -37.78 -53.60 -2.65
C LEU A 13 -39.04 -52.82 -3.04
N PRO A 14 -38.89 -51.64 -3.63
CA PRO A 14 -39.48 -51.37 -4.94
C PRO A 14 -38.48 -50.64 -5.85
N LEU A 15 -38.70 -50.42 -7.15
CA LEU A 15 -39.49 -51.08 -8.21
C LEU A 15 -39.21 -50.19 -9.44
N ALA A 16 -38.70 -50.73 -10.55
CA ALA A 16 -38.36 -49.89 -11.70
C ALA A 16 -39.60 -49.35 -12.43
N LEU A 17 -39.50 -48.14 -12.96
CA LEU A 17 -40.46 -47.62 -13.95
C LEU A 17 -39.69 -47.04 -15.14
N SER A 18 -39.98 -47.54 -16.33
CA SER A 18 -39.41 -47.06 -17.60
C SER A 18 -40.37 -46.06 -18.24
N ALA A 19 -39.83 -44.97 -18.80
CA ALA A 19 -40.57 -44.05 -19.66
C ALA A 19 -39.67 -43.67 -20.85
N THR A 20 -39.99 -44.23 -22.02
CA THR A 20 -39.33 -43.87 -23.29
C THR A 20 -40.23 -42.90 -24.05
N ALA A 21 -39.70 -41.76 -24.50
CA ALA A 21 -40.40 -40.84 -25.38
C ALA A 21 -39.42 -40.20 -26.38
N LEU A 22 -39.76 -40.26 -27.67
CA LEU A 22 -39.01 -39.59 -28.73
C LEU A 22 -39.54 -38.17 -28.91
N ALA A 23 -38.63 -37.22 -29.14
CA ALA A 23 -38.95 -35.95 -29.82
C ALA A 23 -37.71 -35.44 -30.57
N SER A 24 -37.54 -35.86 -31.83
CA SER A 24 -36.51 -35.30 -32.71
C SER A 24 -37.01 -33.98 -33.31
N VAL A 25 -36.26 -32.89 -33.11
CA VAL A 25 -36.46 -31.65 -33.87
C VAL A 25 -35.12 -31.27 -34.52
N ALA A 26 -35.00 -31.55 -35.82
CA ALA A 26 -33.90 -31.03 -36.63
C ALA A 26 -34.30 -29.64 -37.14
N ALA A 27 -33.48 -28.63 -36.85
CA ALA A 27 -33.60 -27.30 -37.43
C ALA A 27 -32.44 -27.10 -38.43
N LEU A 28 -32.77 -26.86 -39.70
CA LEU A 28 -31.79 -26.47 -40.70
C LEU A 28 -31.41 -25.00 -40.51
N SER A 29 -30.12 -24.69 -40.63
CA SER A 29 -29.68 -23.44 -41.25
C SER A 29 -28.54 -23.75 -42.21
N GLN A 30 -28.44 -22.99 -43.30
CA GLN A 30 -27.52 -23.26 -44.40
C GLN A 30 -26.65 -22.03 -44.69
N GLY A 31 -25.39 -22.27 -45.03
CA GLY A 31 -24.69 -21.53 -46.07
C GLY A 31 -24.16 -20.13 -45.73
N CYS A 32 -22.92 -20.10 -45.21
CA CYS A 32 -21.82 -19.30 -45.78
C CYS A 32 -20.50 -19.72 -45.08
N GLY A 33 -19.33 -19.72 -45.73
CA GLY A 33 -19.06 -19.34 -47.12
C GLY A 33 -17.58 -18.96 -47.32
N ALA A 34 -16.64 -19.86 -46.99
CA ALA A 34 -15.22 -19.57 -47.06
C ALA A 34 -14.62 -19.81 -48.46
N PRO A 35 -13.77 -18.90 -48.99
CA PRO A 35 -12.93 -19.18 -50.14
C PRO A 35 -11.62 -19.86 -49.72
N ALA A 36 -11.30 -21.00 -50.32
CA ALA A 36 -9.98 -21.62 -50.23
C ALA A 36 -9.16 -21.34 -51.51
N ALA A 37 -7.84 -21.32 -51.41
CA ALA A 37 -6.91 -21.27 -52.53
C ALA A 37 -5.92 -22.45 -52.47
N GLY A 38 -5.62 -23.05 -53.62
CA GLY A 38 -4.60 -24.11 -53.76
C GLY A 38 -3.17 -23.57 -53.65
N SER A 39 -2.16 -24.34 -53.23
CA SER A 39 -1.68 -25.64 -53.76
C SER A 39 -0.64 -25.48 -54.86
N THR A 40 0.58 -25.97 -54.60
CA THR A 40 1.38 -26.84 -55.51
C THR A 40 2.63 -27.34 -54.79
N ASP A 41 3.11 -28.52 -55.19
CA ASP A 41 4.22 -29.25 -54.56
C ASP A 41 5.60 -28.90 -55.16
N GLY A 42 6.68 -29.29 -54.48
CA GLY A 42 8.05 -29.17 -55.02
C GLY A 42 9.12 -29.79 -54.11
N GLU A 43 9.79 -30.84 -54.58
CA GLU A 43 10.86 -31.55 -53.84
C GLU A 43 12.27 -30.99 -54.12
N GLY A 44 13.05 -30.80 -53.05
CA GLY A 44 14.46 -31.21 -52.96
C GLY A 44 15.57 -30.42 -53.67
N SER A 45 16.47 -29.82 -52.87
CA SER A 45 17.92 -29.92 -53.11
C SER A 45 18.74 -29.78 -51.81
N ASP A 46 19.62 -30.75 -51.56
CA ASP A 46 20.52 -30.88 -50.41
C ASP A 46 21.58 -29.75 -50.32
N VAL A 47 21.73 -29.16 -49.13
CA VAL A 47 22.98 -28.50 -48.68
C VAL A 47 23.21 -28.79 -47.19
N SER A 48 23.81 -29.95 -46.92
CA SER A 48 24.20 -30.34 -45.56
C SER A 48 25.47 -29.60 -45.07
N PHE A 49 25.33 -28.74 -44.05
CA PHE A 49 26.45 -28.27 -43.22
C PHE A 49 26.26 -28.67 -41.76
N ASN A 50 27.35 -29.06 -41.10
CA ASN A 50 27.31 -29.89 -39.91
C ASN A 50 27.55 -29.10 -38.61
N THR A 51 26.66 -29.32 -37.62
CA THR A 51 26.84 -29.06 -36.17
C THR A 51 27.48 -27.74 -35.72
N GLN A 52 26.65 -26.88 -35.13
CA GLN A 52 26.80 -26.58 -33.71
C GLN A 52 25.42 -26.37 -33.08
N ALA A 53 25.16 -26.99 -31.93
CA ALA A 53 23.90 -26.81 -31.22
C ALA A 53 24.00 -25.58 -30.31
N ASP A 54 23.15 -24.60 -30.55
CA ASP A 54 22.86 -23.51 -29.63
C ASP A 54 21.36 -23.52 -29.31
N ALA A 55 21.02 -23.29 -28.04
CA ALA A 55 19.68 -23.50 -27.52
C ALA A 55 18.83 -22.22 -27.64
N GLY A 56 18.67 -21.74 -28.88
CA GLY A 56 17.83 -20.59 -29.20
C GLY A 56 16.38 -20.82 -28.74
N GLN A 57 15.88 -19.96 -27.86
CA GLN A 57 14.55 -20.06 -27.29
C GLN A 57 13.48 -19.76 -28.35
N ASP A 58 12.56 -20.70 -28.59
CA ASP A 58 11.41 -20.49 -29.48
C ASP A 58 10.33 -19.65 -28.78
N ALA A 59 10.47 -18.33 -28.87
CA ALA A 59 9.50 -17.37 -28.35
C ALA A 59 8.31 -17.19 -29.31
N SER A 60 7.49 -18.24 -29.49
CA SER A 60 6.35 -18.24 -30.44
C SER A 60 5.00 -18.70 -29.86
N GLN A 61 4.72 -18.41 -28.57
CA GLN A 61 3.34 -18.42 -28.02
C GLN A 61 2.95 -17.12 -27.30
N ASP A 62 3.38 -15.96 -27.83
CA ASP A 62 2.84 -14.66 -27.40
C ASP A 62 1.48 -14.35 -28.08
N ALA A 63 0.45 -15.05 -27.63
CA ALA A 63 -0.94 -14.85 -28.06
C ALA A 63 -1.96 -14.90 -26.91
N GLY A 64 -1.49 -15.00 -25.66
CA GLY A 64 -2.33 -15.07 -24.45
C GLY A 64 -1.90 -14.13 -23.30
N ALA A 65 -0.82 -13.35 -23.47
CA ALA A 65 -0.15 -12.60 -22.40
C ALA A 65 -0.90 -11.36 -21.85
N ALA A 66 -2.24 -11.36 -21.91
CA ALA A 66 -3.12 -10.29 -21.42
C ALA A 66 -4.11 -10.76 -20.33
N GLU A 67 -4.20 -12.06 -20.06
CA GLU A 67 -4.98 -12.59 -18.94
C GLU A 67 -4.16 -12.50 -17.63
N ALA A 68 -4.85 -12.19 -16.53
CA ALA A 68 -4.35 -12.19 -15.15
C ALA A 68 -2.97 -11.52 -14.85
N ALA A 69 -2.88 -10.18 -14.83
CA ALA A 69 -1.70 -9.51 -14.25
C ALA A 69 -1.48 -9.79 -12.75
N LEU A 70 -2.55 -10.14 -12.02
CA LEU A 70 -2.55 -10.59 -10.63
C LEU A 70 -3.06 -12.03 -10.56
N VAL A 71 -2.27 -12.93 -9.97
CA VAL A 71 -2.56 -14.37 -9.86
C VAL A 71 -2.48 -14.86 -8.42
N PHE A 72 -3.15 -15.97 -8.09
CA PHE A 72 -2.89 -16.75 -6.89
C PHE A 72 -1.52 -17.41 -6.99
N SER A 73 -0.57 -17.05 -6.13
CA SER A 73 0.70 -17.76 -6.01
C SER A 73 0.64 -18.85 -4.93
N GLN A 74 -0.14 -18.66 -3.86
CA GLN A 74 -0.41 -19.68 -2.83
C GLN A 74 -1.83 -19.61 -2.27
N VAL A 75 -2.39 -20.78 -1.96
CA VAL A 75 -3.61 -20.92 -1.14
C VAL A 75 -3.38 -21.98 -0.07
N PHE A 76 -3.38 -21.58 1.19
CA PHE A 76 -3.25 -22.45 2.36
C PHE A 76 -4.58 -22.51 3.11
N ALA A 77 -5.19 -23.69 3.11
CA ALA A 77 -6.47 -23.98 3.76
C ALA A 77 -6.31 -24.74 5.10
N GLY A 78 -5.09 -24.79 5.65
CA GLY A 78 -4.73 -25.64 6.77
C GLY A 78 -4.83 -24.99 8.16
N GLY A 79 -5.34 -23.76 8.26
CA GLY A 79 -5.21 -22.90 9.44
C GLY A 79 -5.67 -23.55 10.75
N GLY A 80 -4.80 -23.54 11.77
CA GLY A 80 -5.16 -23.85 13.16
C GLY A 80 -5.43 -25.32 13.47
N MET A 81 -5.49 -26.19 12.45
CA MET A 81 -5.65 -27.63 12.61
C MET A 81 -4.43 -28.30 13.25
N GLU A 82 -4.60 -29.53 13.73
CA GLU A 82 -3.49 -30.33 14.27
C GLU A 82 -2.43 -30.58 13.19
N GLY A 83 -1.18 -30.23 13.49
CA GLY A 83 -0.05 -30.30 12.54
C GLY A 83 0.10 -29.09 11.61
N ALA A 84 -0.74 -28.05 11.75
CA ALA A 84 -0.64 -26.85 10.92
C ALA A 84 0.55 -25.94 11.31
N PRO A 85 1.32 -25.41 10.35
CA PRO A 85 2.37 -24.43 10.62
C PRO A 85 1.83 -23.05 11.02
N PHE A 86 0.60 -22.69 10.62
CA PHE A 86 -0.04 -21.39 10.84
C PHE A 86 -1.41 -21.56 11.52
N LYS A 87 -1.88 -20.52 12.21
CA LYS A 87 -3.22 -20.51 12.85
C LYS A 87 -4.31 -20.14 11.87
N ARG A 88 -3.97 -19.25 10.93
CA ARG A 88 -4.86 -18.72 9.90
C ARG A 88 -4.67 -19.49 8.59
N ASP A 89 -5.77 -19.70 7.87
CA ASP A 89 -5.74 -19.87 6.43
C ASP A 89 -5.15 -18.61 5.78
N PHE A 90 -4.51 -18.77 4.62
CA PHE A 90 -4.03 -17.61 3.87
C PHE A 90 -4.12 -17.79 2.36
N ILE A 91 -4.22 -16.64 1.70
CA ILE A 91 -4.13 -16.47 0.26
C ILE A 91 -2.94 -15.56 0.01
N GLU A 92 -2.15 -15.90 -1.00
CA GLU A 92 -1.08 -15.06 -1.52
C GLU A 92 -1.39 -14.74 -2.99
N LEU A 93 -1.45 -13.44 -3.30
CA LEU A 93 -1.51 -12.96 -4.67
C LEU A 93 -0.12 -12.48 -5.10
N PHE A 94 0.17 -12.64 -6.38
CA PHE A 94 1.42 -12.27 -7.03
C PHE A 94 1.13 -11.44 -8.29
N ASN A 95 1.94 -10.41 -8.51
CA ASN A 95 1.86 -9.60 -9.72
C ASN A 95 2.87 -10.10 -10.77
N ARG A 96 2.40 -10.94 -11.71
CA ARG A 96 3.20 -11.49 -12.81
C ARG A 96 3.53 -10.49 -13.92
N SER A 97 3.11 -9.22 -13.78
CA SER A 97 3.28 -8.19 -14.81
C SER A 97 4.42 -7.20 -14.49
N THR A 98 4.89 -6.50 -15.53
CA THR A 98 5.94 -5.47 -15.43
C THR A 98 5.45 -4.12 -14.89
N LYS A 99 4.20 -4.01 -14.46
CA LYS A 99 3.59 -2.78 -13.93
C LYS A 99 2.90 -3.03 -12.59
N ALA A 100 2.88 -2.04 -11.71
CA ALA A 100 2.20 -2.16 -10.43
C ALA A 100 0.68 -2.35 -10.64
N GLN A 101 0.04 -3.15 -9.78
CA GLN A 101 -1.37 -3.51 -9.87
C GLN A 101 -2.10 -3.18 -8.56
N THR A 102 -3.16 -2.38 -8.62
CA THR A 102 -4.02 -2.13 -7.46
C THR A 102 -4.96 -3.30 -7.21
N LEU A 103 -5.23 -3.60 -5.93
CA LEU A 103 -6.32 -4.50 -5.55
C LEU A 103 -7.70 -3.79 -5.58
N GLY A 104 -7.73 -2.48 -5.86
CA GLY A 104 -8.94 -1.67 -5.87
C GLY A 104 -9.99 -2.14 -6.88
N GLY A 105 -11.19 -2.43 -6.38
CA GLY A 105 -12.29 -2.92 -7.22
C GLY A 105 -12.24 -4.43 -7.51
N LEU A 106 -11.30 -5.17 -6.92
CA LEU A 106 -11.29 -6.64 -6.94
C LEU A 106 -12.00 -7.22 -5.71
N SER A 107 -12.45 -8.48 -5.82
CA SER A 107 -12.90 -9.28 -4.68
C SER A 107 -12.37 -10.71 -4.76
N LEU A 108 -12.21 -11.37 -3.61
CA LEU A 108 -12.09 -12.81 -3.49
C LEU A 108 -13.46 -13.42 -3.26
N GLN A 109 -13.77 -14.54 -3.92
CA GLN A 109 -15.03 -15.29 -3.76
C GLN A 109 -14.72 -16.79 -3.67
N PHE A 110 -15.19 -17.44 -2.60
CA PHE A 110 -14.93 -18.86 -2.30
C PHE A 110 -16.19 -19.71 -2.38
N ALA A 111 -16.05 -20.97 -2.79
CA ALA A 111 -17.08 -22.00 -2.74
C ALA A 111 -16.48 -23.38 -2.39
N SER A 112 -17.34 -24.31 -1.96
CA SER A 112 -16.97 -25.73 -1.94
C SER A 112 -16.73 -26.27 -3.36
N GLY A 113 -16.04 -27.40 -3.48
CA GLY A 113 -15.67 -28.00 -4.77
C GLY A 113 -16.83 -28.08 -5.77
N THR A 114 -18.00 -28.56 -5.34
CA THR A 114 -19.22 -28.70 -6.15
C THR A 114 -20.23 -27.53 -6.02
N GLY A 115 -20.01 -26.58 -5.11
CA GLY A 115 -20.97 -25.52 -4.80
C GLY A 115 -20.96 -24.34 -5.79
N GLU A 116 -22.05 -23.57 -5.85
CA GLU A 116 -22.08 -22.28 -6.56
C GLU A 116 -21.33 -21.21 -5.74
N PHE A 117 -20.57 -20.33 -6.40
CA PHE A 117 -20.02 -19.12 -5.77
C PHE A 117 -21.15 -18.21 -5.27
N PRO A 118 -21.00 -17.52 -4.12
CA PRO A 118 -22.13 -17.02 -3.33
C PRO A 118 -23.07 -16.13 -4.13
N ALA A 119 -24.25 -16.65 -4.46
CA ALA A 119 -25.21 -16.03 -5.38
C ALA A 119 -26.05 -14.90 -4.75
N THR A 120 -26.23 -14.93 -3.42
CA THR A 120 -27.00 -13.94 -2.66
C THR A 120 -26.34 -13.65 -1.31
N THR A 121 -26.52 -12.43 -0.82
CA THR A 121 -26.13 -12.04 0.54
C THR A 121 -27.14 -12.56 1.57
N ASP A 122 -26.75 -13.46 2.47
CA ASP A 122 -27.62 -13.87 3.59
C ASP A 122 -27.89 -12.67 4.49
N GLY A 123 -29.18 -12.32 4.63
CA GLY A 123 -29.61 -11.15 5.42
C GLY A 123 -29.07 -9.79 4.97
N GLY A 124 -28.41 -9.70 3.81
CA GLY A 124 -27.70 -8.51 3.34
C GLY A 124 -26.19 -8.49 3.62
N ALA A 125 -25.62 -9.52 4.25
CA ALA A 125 -24.18 -9.66 4.42
C ALA A 125 -23.54 -10.55 3.33
N PRO A 126 -22.36 -10.19 2.78
CA PRO A 126 -21.64 -11.04 1.85
C PRO A 126 -20.97 -12.21 2.58
N VAL A 127 -21.46 -13.43 2.34
CA VAL A 127 -20.85 -14.68 2.83
C VAL A 127 -19.73 -15.12 1.88
N ALA A 128 -18.63 -15.66 2.42
CA ALA A 128 -17.52 -16.26 1.68
C ALA A 128 -16.94 -15.35 0.56
N ARG A 129 -16.90 -14.04 0.83
CA ARG A 129 -16.47 -12.98 -0.08
C ARG A 129 -15.67 -11.93 0.68
N LEU A 130 -14.59 -11.44 0.05
CA LEU A 130 -13.80 -10.32 0.56
C LEU A 130 -13.61 -9.28 -0.54
N ALA A 131 -14.12 -8.06 -0.37
CA ALA A 131 -13.73 -6.92 -1.19
C ALA A 131 -12.28 -6.50 -0.83
N LEU A 132 -11.42 -6.31 -1.83
CA LEU A 132 -10.03 -5.95 -1.60
C LEU A 132 -9.82 -4.42 -1.52
N PRO A 133 -8.91 -3.94 -0.66
CA PRO A 133 -8.73 -2.51 -0.42
C PRO A 133 -7.97 -1.81 -1.56
N ALA A 134 -8.52 -0.69 -2.04
CA ALA A 134 -7.90 0.12 -3.10
C ALA A 134 -6.58 0.81 -2.70
N SER A 135 -6.29 0.91 -1.39
CA SER A 135 -5.03 1.42 -0.85
C SER A 135 -3.89 0.39 -0.87
N VAL A 136 -4.11 -0.81 -1.42
CA VAL A 136 -3.05 -1.81 -1.62
C VAL A 136 -2.71 -1.90 -3.10
N GLU A 137 -1.44 -1.60 -3.38
CA GLU A 137 -0.81 -1.76 -4.68
C GLU A 137 0.28 -2.82 -4.57
N VAL A 138 0.32 -3.72 -5.54
CA VAL A 138 1.30 -4.80 -5.64
C VAL A 138 2.31 -4.41 -6.72
N PRO A 139 3.60 -4.17 -6.38
CA PRO A 139 4.60 -3.76 -7.36
C PRO A 139 4.88 -4.88 -8.39
N PRO A 140 5.56 -4.60 -9.51
CA PRO A 140 5.98 -5.63 -10.47
C PRO A 140 6.75 -6.76 -9.78
N GLY A 141 6.39 -8.02 -10.04
CA GLY A 141 6.96 -9.19 -9.37
C GLY A 141 6.68 -9.29 -7.86
N GLY A 142 5.82 -8.42 -7.32
CA GLY A 142 5.53 -8.34 -5.89
C GLY A 142 4.46 -9.33 -5.42
N TYR A 143 4.50 -9.64 -4.12
CA TYR A 143 3.53 -10.49 -3.43
C TYR A 143 2.63 -9.68 -2.49
N VAL A 144 1.43 -10.17 -2.22
CA VAL A 144 0.58 -9.69 -1.13
C VAL A 144 -0.16 -10.85 -0.48
N SER A 145 -0.03 -10.97 0.85
CA SER A 145 -0.68 -12.04 1.61
C SER A 145 -1.86 -11.56 2.45
N ILE A 146 -2.91 -12.37 2.43
CA ILE A 146 -4.23 -12.10 2.98
C ILE A 146 -4.61 -13.25 3.90
N ALA A 147 -4.67 -13.00 5.20
CA ALA A 147 -5.08 -14.00 6.20
C ALA A 147 -6.59 -14.02 6.43
N LEU A 148 -7.13 -15.23 6.58
CA LEU A 148 -8.57 -15.51 6.69
C LEU A 148 -8.90 -16.08 8.09
N GLY A 149 -9.92 -16.94 8.23
CA GLY A 149 -10.13 -17.70 9.48
C GLY A 149 -9.13 -18.85 9.67
N GLY A 150 -9.16 -19.52 10.82
CA GLY A 150 -8.48 -20.78 11.07
C GLY A 150 -9.41 -22.00 10.92
N ASP A 151 -9.33 -22.94 11.86
CA ASP A 151 -10.04 -24.23 11.87
C ASP A 151 -11.59 -24.15 11.83
N SER A 152 -12.13 -22.95 12.05
CA SER A 152 -13.56 -22.68 12.18
C SER A 152 -13.88 -21.22 11.81
N ILE A 153 -15.08 -21.01 11.27
CA ILE A 153 -15.52 -19.71 10.74
C ILE A 153 -15.52 -18.65 11.85
N GLY A 154 -14.66 -17.64 11.71
CA GLY A 154 -14.59 -16.51 12.64
C GLY A 154 -13.76 -16.76 13.91
N ALA A 155 -12.87 -17.76 13.92
CA ALA A 155 -11.92 -18.00 15.00
C ALA A 155 -10.48 -18.20 14.49
N GLU A 156 -9.51 -18.08 15.40
CA GLU A 156 -8.15 -18.61 15.24
C GLU A 156 -7.93 -19.71 16.27
N ALA A 157 -7.20 -20.75 15.86
CA ALA A 157 -6.95 -21.93 16.69
C ALA A 157 -5.50 -22.45 16.51
N GLY A 158 -5.19 -23.56 17.17
CA GLY A 158 -3.93 -24.27 17.00
C GLY A 158 -2.70 -23.60 17.62
N THR A 159 -1.55 -24.25 17.41
CA THR A 159 -0.24 -23.86 17.97
C THR A 159 0.74 -23.35 16.90
N GLY A 160 0.27 -23.13 15.67
CA GLY A 160 1.07 -22.57 14.58
C GLY A 160 1.58 -21.15 14.87
N ALA A 161 2.55 -20.71 14.06
CA ALA A 161 3.23 -19.42 14.21
C ALA A 161 3.02 -18.56 12.96
N ASP A 162 1.97 -17.74 13.00
CA ASP A 162 1.62 -16.79 11.94
C ASP A 162 2.77 -15.85 11.56
N PHE A 163 2.86 -15.51 10.27
CA PHE A 163 3.84 -14.57 9.73
C PHE A 163 3.25 -13.16 9.56
N ALA A 164 4.07 -12.21 9.10
CA ALA A 164 3.66 -10.83 8.84
C ALA A 164 2.81 -10.69 7.57
N PHE A 165 1.53 -11.05 7.66
CA PHE A 165 0.54 -10.83 6.61
C PHE A 165 0.39 -9.35 6.24
N ASN A 166 0.13 -9.04 4.97
CA ASN A 166 -0.15 -7.67 4.55
C ASN A 166 -1.59 -7.24 4.86
N LEU A 167 -2.54 -8.18 4.75
CA LEU A 167 -3.96 -7.97 5.03
C LEU A 167 -4.46 -9.06 5.98
N ALA A 168 -5.32 -8.66 6.91
CA ALA A 168 -5.95 -9.53 7.89
C ALA A 168 -7.48 -9.34 7.79
N VAL A 169 -8.20 -10.39 7.39
CA VAL A 169 -9.66 -10.37 7.40
C VAL A 169 -10.17 -10.35 8.84
N ALA A 170 -11.19 -9.52 9.08
CA ALA A 170 -11.88 -9.47 10.36
C ALA A 170 -12.71 -10.74 10.58
N LEU A 171 -12.47 -11.40 11.71
CA LEU A 171 -13.06 -12.68 12.04
C LEU A 171 -14.55 -12.53 12.36
N THR A 172 -15.36 -12.95 11.41
CA THR A 172 -16.83 -12.81 11.41
C THR A 172 -17.47 -14.10 10.90
N PRO A 173 -18.75 -14.38 11.25
CA PRO A 173 -19.47 -15.55 10.74
C PRO A 173 -19.67 -15.59 9.21
N THR A 174 -19.28 -14.55 8.47
CA THR A 174 -19.39 -14.45 7.01
C THR A 174 -18.03 -14.42 6.29
N ALA A 175 -16.93 -14.46 7.05
CA ALA A 175 -15.57 -14.47 6.51
C ALA A 175 -15.32 -15.71 5.62
N ILE A 176 -14.32 -15.61 4.74
CA ILE A 176 -13.83 -16.79 4.02
C ILE A 176 -13.14 -17.72 5.04
N ASN A 177 -13.47 -18.99 4.96
CA ASN A 177 -12.86 -20.11 5.67
C ASN A 177 -12.71 -21.22 4.62
N LEU A 178 -11.50 -21.74 4.45
CA LEU A 178 -11.20 -22.67 3.37
C LEU A 178 -11.37 -24.11 3.86
N SER A 179 -11.35 -25.06 2.93
CA SER A 179 -11.42 -26.49 3.22
C SER A 179 -10.22 -27.19 2.60
N VAL A 180 -9.49 -28.00 3.36
CA VAL A 180 -8.38 -28.79 2.80
C VAL A 180 -8.85 -29.90 1.86
N THR A 181 -10.03 -30.48 2.09
CA THR A 181 -10.48 -31.66 1.33
C THR A 181 -10.89 -31.32 -0.09
N SER A 182 -11.67 -30.25 -0.26
CA SER A 182 -12.01 -29.68 -1.56
C SER A 182 -12.62 -28.29 -1.43
N GLY A 183 -12.27 -27.41 -2.36
CA GLY A 183 -12.79 -26.05 -2.49
C GLY A 183 -12.43 -25.43 -3.82
N LYS A 184 -12.92 -24.22 -4.07
CA LYS A 184 -12.45 -23.36 -5.16
C LYS A 184 -12.56 -21.89 -4.77
N ILE A 185 -11.64 -21.07 -5.27
CA ILE A 185 -11.61 -19.64 -5.02
C ILE A 185 -11.24 -18.87 -6.27
N ALA A 186 -11.93 -17.76 -6.51
CA ALA A 186 -11.69 -16.85 -7.62
C ALA A 186 -11.29 -15.46 -7.11
N LEU A 187 -10.32 -14.84 -7.77
CA LEU A 187 -10.08 -13.41 -7.76
C LEU A 187 -10.96 -12.80 -8.85
N VAL A 188 -11.75 -11.78 -8.53
CA VAL A 188 -12.90 -11.35 -9.34
C VAL A 188 -12.91 -9.84 -9.55
N ARG A 189 -13.23 -9.41 -10.77
CA ARG A 189 -13.49 -8.00 -11.12
C ARG A 189 -14.86 -7.58 -10.58
N GLY A 190 -14.86 -6.51 -9.78
CA GLY A 190 -16.01 -6.05 -9.01
C GLY A 190 -16.30 -6.89 -7.78
N ASN A 191 -17.12 -6.36 -6.87
CA ASN A 191 -17.54 -7.04 -5.63
C ASN A 191 -18.86 -7.83 -5.78
N GLU A 192 -19.52 -7.78 -6.94
CA GLU A 192 -20.81 -8.44 -7.15
C GLU A 192 -20.69 -9.99 -7.14
N PRO A 193 -21.73 -10.72 -6.70
CA PRO A 193 -21.85 -12.16 -6.86
C PRO A 193 -21.39 -12.66 -8.23
N LEU A 194 -20.59 -13.73 -8.23
CA LEU A 194 -20.34 -14.53 -9.42
C LEU A 194 -21.60 -15.31 -9.82
N ALA A 195 -22.28 -15.94 -8.85
CA ALA A 195 -23.47 -16.77 -9.07
C ALA A 195 -23.26 -17.74 -10.26
N CYS A 196 -22.22 -18.56 -10.15
CA CYS A 196 -21.79 -19.59 -11.10
C CYS A 196 -20.81 -20.54 -10.39
N GLY A 197 -20.25 -21.52 -11.09
CA GLY A 197 -19.27 -22.46 -10.55
C GLY A 197 -19.82 -23.86 -10.27
N THR A 198 -21.04 -24.19 -10.70
CA THR A 198 -21.55 -25.58 -10.73
C THR A 198 -21.24 -26.24 -12.08
N ALA A 199 -21.36 -27.57 -12.17
CA ALA A 199 -21.02 -28.31 -13.39
C ALA A 199 -21.92 -27.92 -14.58
N GLU A 200 -23.15 -27.50 -14.30
CA GLU A 200 -24.14 -27.02 -15.28
C GLU A 200 -23.95 -25.54 -15.64
N LYS A 201 -23.17 -24.80 -14.85
CA LYS A 201 -23.10 -23.33 -14.86
C LYS A 201 -21.72 -22.85 -14.42
N ARG A 202 -20.68 -23.26 -15.15
CA ARG A 202 -19.31 -22.74 -14.98
C ARG A 202 -19.25 -21.22 -15.17
N CYS A 203 -18.29 -20.57 -14.52
CA CYS A 203 -18.14 -19.12 -14.55
C CYS A 203 -17.56 -18.60 -15.87
N ALA A 204 -18.01 -17.40 -16.27
CA ALA A 204 -17.46 -16.71 -17.43
C ALA A 204 -16.15 -15.99 -17.05
N THR A 205 -15.11 -16.16 -17.86
CA THR A 205 -13.76 -15.63 -17.60
C THR A 205 -13.71 -14.11 -17.59
N GLU A 206 -14.62 -13.40 -18.28
CA GLU A 206 -14.68 -11.93 -18.35
C GLU A 206 -14.68 -11.20 -16.99
N ARG A 207 -15.15 -11.85 -15.92
CA ARG A 207 -15.12 -11.33 -14.54
C ARG A 207 -14.11 -12.02 -13.64
N VAL A 208 -13.63 -13.20 -14.00
CA VAL A 208 -12.56 -13.88 -13.24
C VAL A 208 -11.23 -13.24 -13.63
N VAL A 209 -10.35 -13.05 -12.66
CA VAL A 209 -8.96 -12.65 -12.90
C VAL A 209 -8.09 -13.91 -12.88
N ASP A 210 -8.20 -14.69 -11.81
CA ASP A 210 -7.58 -16.00 -11.61
C ASP A 210 -8.57 -16.86 -10.78
N MET A 211 -8.63 -18.17 -11.00
CA MET A 211 -9.38 -19.13 -10.21
C MET A 211 -8.62 -20.45 -9.99
N ILE A 212 -8.45 -20.82 -8.72
CA ILE A 212 -7.96 -22.15 -8.34
C ILE A 212 -9.07 -23.03 -7.76
N GLY A 213 -9.22 -24.24 -8.31
CA GLY A 213 -10.01 -25.34 -7.74
C GLY A 213 -9.12 -26.50 -7.27
N TRP A 214 -9.45 -27.10 -6.13
CA TRP A 214 -8.67 -28.19 -5.52
C TRP A 214 -9.54 -29.28 -4.87
N GLY A 215 -9.02 -30.50 -4.83
CA GLY A 215 -9.71 -31.68 -4.29
C GLY A 215 -9.93 -32.83 -5.28
N GLY A 216 -9.44 -32.72 -6.52
CA GLY A 216 -9.63 -33.72 -7.57
C GLY A 216 -10.93 -33.58 -8.37
N GLU A 217 -11.20 -34.56 -9.23
CA GLU A 217 -12.14 -34.51 -10.38
C GLU A 217 -13.59 -34.08 -10.06
N GLU A 218 -14.04 -34.10 -8.81
CA GLU A 218 -15.38 -33.66 -8.41
C GLU A 218 -15.52 -32.13 -8.26
N VAL A 219 -14.43 -31.36 -8.36
CA VAL A 219 -14.49 -29.89 -8.34
C VAL A 219 -15.13 -29.36 -9.62
N SER A 220 -16.26 -28.67 -9.49
CA SER A 220 -17.11 -28.28 -10.62
C SER A 220 -16.67 -27.03 -11.39
N ASP A 221 -15.68 -26.28 -10.89
CA ASP A 221 -15.06 -25.18 -11.62
C ASP A 221 -13.62 -24.91 -11.14
N HIS A 222 -12.72 -24.72 -12.10
CA HIS A 222 -11.26 -24.61 -11.94
C HIS A 222 -10.68 -24.09 -13.28
N GLU A 223 -9.46 -23.59 -13.32
CA GLU A 223 -8.83 -23.29 -14.61
C GLU A 223 -8.37 -24.58 -15.33
N GLY A 224 -8.33 -24.51 -16.66
CA GLY A 224 -7.84 -25.59 -17.52
C GLY A 224 -8.64 -26.88 -17.52
N GLY A 225 -7.94 -27.97 -17.77
CA GLY A 225 -8.50 -29.31 -17.98
C GLY A 225 -8.83 -30.06 -16.70
N GLN A 226 -8.15 -29.78 -15.58
CA GLN A 226 -8.36 -30.44 -14.28
C GLN A 226 -8.10 -29.51 -13.08
N PRO A 227 -8.80 -29.72 -11.94
CA PRO A 227 -8.48 -29.10 -10.66
C PRO A 227 -7.21 -29.73 -10.05
N MET A 228 -6.55 -29.03 -9.13
CA MET A 228 -5.40 -29.61 -8.43
C MET A 228 -5.80 -30.65 -7.36
N ALA A 229 -4.81 -31.37 -6.84
CA ALA A 229 -4.97 -32.34 -5.75
C ALA A 229 -5.59 -31.72 -4.47
N ALA A 230 -6.07 -32.57 -3.54
CA ALA A 230 -6.49 -32.12 -2.21
C ALA A 230 -5.30 -31.57 -1.39
N LEU A 231 -5.60 -30.68 -0.45
CA LEU A 231 -4.64 -30.10 0.49
C LEU A 231 -4.65 -30.84 1.84
N SER A 232 -3.85 -30.36 2.79
CA SER A 232 -3.78 -30.88 4.16
C SER A 232 -3.45 -29.76 5.14
N ALA A 233 -3.54 -30.02 6.45
CA ALA A 233 -3.11 -29.07 7.48
C ALA A 233 -1.66 -28.56 7.30
N SER A 234 -0.81 -29.33 6.62
CA SER A 234 0.61 -29.03 6.39
C SER A 234 0.97 -28.68 4.94
N THR A 235 -0.01 -28.52 4.04
CA THR A 235 0.24 -28.18 2.63
C THR A 235 -0.64 -27.03 2.12
N ALA A 236 -0.05 -26.21 1.26
CA ALA A 236 -0.74 -25.23 0.43
C ALA A 236 -0.76 -25.68 -1.02
N ALA A 237 -1.71 -25.14 -1.78
CA ALA A 237 -1.55 -24.99 -3.20
C ALA A 237 -0.37 -24.02 -3.44
N ARG A 238 0.64 -24.46 -4.17
CA ARG A 238 1.83 -23.68 -4.55
C ARG A 238 1.85 -23.55 -6.08
N ARG A 239 1.69 -22.33 -6.62
CA ARG A 239 1.84 -22.08 -8.07
C ARG A 239 3.31 -22.21 -8.46
N ALA A 240 3.58 -22.88 -9.57
CA ALA A 240 4.92 -23.19 -10.05
C ALA A 240 5.70 -21.93 -10.46
N GLY A 241 7.03 -22.04 -10.46
CA GLY A 241 7.94 -20.92 -10.70
C GLY A 241 7.60 -19.70 -9.82
N ASN A 242 7.39 -19.91 -8.53
CA ASN A 242 7.05 -18.87 -7.54
C ASN A 242 5.72 -18.11 -7.76
N GLY A 243 4.95 -18.41 -8.80
CA GLY A 243 3.80 -17.61 -9.26
C GLY A 243 3.88 -17.22 -10.74
N CYS A 244 5.06 -17.37 -11.37
CA CYS A 244 5.30 -17.02 -12.77
C CYS A 244 4.84 -18.05 -13.79
N VAL A 245 4.70 -19.32 -13.38
CA VAL A 245 4.12 -20.36 -14.25
C VAL A 245 2.61 -20.33 -14.05
N ASP A 246 1.95 -19.73 -15.03
CA ASP A 246 0.51 -19.64 -15.13
C ASP A 246 0.14 -19.80 -16.61
N THR A 247 -0.45 -20.96 -16.88
CA THR A 247 -0.87 -21.47 -18.20
C THR A 247 -2.39 -21.57 -18.30
N ASN A 248 -3.11 -20.99 -17.33
CA ASN A 248 -4.54 -21.17 -17.09
C ASN A 248 -4.93 -22.67 -16.94
N ASP A 249 -4.11 -23.49 -16.26
CA ASP A 249 -4.47 -24.88 -15.91
C ASP A 249 -4.02 -25.23 -14.49
N ASN A 250 -4.98 -25.40 -13.58
CA ASN A 250 -4.66 -25.64 -12.17
C ASN A 250 -3.92 -26.97 -11.93
N GLY A 251 -4.12 -27.97 -12.78
CA GLY A 251 -3.45 -29.28 -12.70
C GLY A 251 -2.01 -29.27 -13.22
N ALA A 252 -1.66 -28.32 -14.10
CA ALA A 252 -0.29 -28.08 -14.55
C ALA A 252 0.45 -27.08 -13.65
N ASP A 253 -0.23 -26.01 -13.22
CA ASP A 253 0.40 -24.86 -12.57
C ASP A 253 0.55 -25.02 -11.05
N PHE A 254 -0.26 -25.82 -10.36
CA PHE A 254 -0.23 -25.94 -8.89
C PHE A 254 0.15 -27.33 -8.38
N ALA A 255 0.97 -27.36 -7.32
CA ALA A 255 1.28 -28.56 -6.54
C ALA A 255 0.85 -28.40 -5.07
N ALA A 256 0.42 -29.50 -4.44
CA ALA A 256 0.23 -29.57 -2.99
C ALA A 256 1.60 -29.78 -2.32
N ALA A 257 2.15 -28.73 -1.70
CA ALA A 257 3.46 -28.75 -1.07
C ALA A 257 3.47 -27.89 0.21
N ALA A 258 4.58 -27.91 0.96
CA ALA A 258 4.68 -27.12 2.19
C ALA A 258 4.47 -25.62 1.89
N PRO A 259 3.67 -24.89 2.70
CA PRO A 259 3.47 -23.46 2.52
C PRO A 259 4.79 -22.72 2.77
N GLU A 260 5.11 -21.77 1.89
CA GLU A 260 6.32 -20.96 1.97
C GLU A 260 5.92 -19.48 1.81
N PRO A 261 5.18 -18.95 2.80
CA PRO A 261 4.46 -17.69 2.63
C PRO A 261 5.39 -16.50 2.45
N ARG A 262 4.96 -15.63 1.54
CA ARG A 262 5.55 -14.33 1.24
C ARG A 262 4.55 -13.23 1.54
N ASN A 263 5.04 -12.01 1.45
CA ASN A 263 4.30 -10.79 1.69
C ASN A 263 4.93 -9.69 0.82
N ALA A 264 4.37 -8.48 0.87
CA ALA A 264 4.94 -7.34 0.15
C ALA A 264 6.37 -6.96 0.57
N GLU A 265 6.95 -7.55 1.63
CA GLU A 265 8.33 -7.32 2.08
C GLU A 265 9.31 -8.35 1.52
N SER A 266 8.81 -9.40 0.85
CA SER A 266 9.58 -10.46 0.22
C SER A 266 10.21 -9.99 -1.10
N ASP A 267 11.31 -10.64 -1.49
CA ASP A 267 12.04 -10.33 -2.72
C ASP A 267 11.15 -10.55 -3.96
N PRO A 268 11.06 -9.58 -4.90
CA PRO A 268 10.25 -9.73 -6.10
C PRO A 268 10.76 -10.82 -7.04
N ASP A 269 9.84 -11.54 -7.69
CA ASP A 269 10.18 -12.45 -8.80
C ASP A 269 9.69 -11.83 -10.12
N TYR A 270 10.63 -11.53 -11.02
CA TYR A 270 10.34 -10.87 -12.29
C TYR A 270 10.06 -11.86 -13.44
N CYS A 271 9.86 -13.15 -13.14
CA CYS A 271 9.48 -14.16 -14.13
C CYS A 271 10.43 -14.31 -15.32
N GLY A 272 11.73 -14.06 -15.10
CA GLY A 272 12.77 -14.09 -16.13
C GLY A 272 12.85 -12.82 -16.98
N ALA A 273 11.96 -11.84 -16.80
CA ALA A 273 12.22 -10.48 -17.24
C ALA A 273 13.35 -9.86 -16.39
N SER A 274 14.02 -8.84 -16.93
CA SER A 274 14.78 -7.92 -16.09
C SER A 274 13.85 -7.27 -15.07
N ALA A 275 14.36 -6.99 -13.86
CA ALA A 275 13.72 -6.03 -12.97
C ALA A 275 13.42 -4.74 -13.76
N PRO A 276 12.30 -4.04 -13.53
CA PRO A 276 12.07 -2.75 -14.15
C PRO A 276 13.26 -1.84 -13.84
N GLU A 277 13.99 -1.42 -14.88
CA GLU A 277 14.94 -0.31 -14.69
C GLU A 277 14.14 0.87 -14.13
N PRO A 278 14.68 1.62 -13.15
CA PRO A 278 14.00 2.77 -12.61
C PRO A 278 13.90 3.83 -13.69
N THR A 279 12.79 3.83 -14.44
CA THR A 279 12.42 4.91 -15.32
C THR A 279 12.25 6.15 -14.45
N GLY A 280 13.27 7.02 -14.48
CA GLY A 280 13.20 8.36 -13.91
C GLY A 280 12.16 9.17 -14.66
N ASP A 281 10.89 8.94 -14.32
CA ASP A 281 9.77 9.80 -14.71
C ASP A 281 9.84 11.04 -13.81
N GLU A 282 10.89 11.81 -14.07
CA GLU A 282 11.26 13.02 -13.35
C GLU A 282 10.22 14.09 -13.67
N ASP A 283 9.42 14.39 -12.67
CA ASP A 283 8.50 15.50 -12.69
C ASP A 283 9.32 16.81 -12.63
N PRO A 284 9.31 17.63 -13.69
CA PRO A 284 10.12 18.84 -13.75
C PRO A 284 9.67 19.91 -12.76
N THR A 285 8.54 19.72 -12.07
CA THR A 285 8.08 20.59 -10.97
C THR A 285 8.77 20.28 -9.63
N LEU A 286 9.47 19.14 -9.51
CA LEU A 286 10.18 18.73 -8.28
C LEU A 286 11.71 18.60 -8.45
N GLN A 287 12.22 18.50 -9.69
CA GLN A 287 13.66 18.50 -9.98
C GLN A 287 14.41 19.60 -9.22
N GLY A 288 15.44 19.23 -8.44
CA GLY A 288 16.25 20.15 -7.65
C GLY A 288 15.70 20.47 -6.25
N LEU A 289 14.68 19.77 -5.75
CA LEU A 289 14.44 19.68 -4.30
C LEU A 289 15.32 18.57 -3.71
N VAL A 290 16.28 18.94 -2.87
CA VAL A 290 17.26 18.00 -2.28
C VAL A 290 17.29 18.11 -0.76
N ILE A 291 17.67 17.03 -0.08
CA ILE A 291 18.03 17.04 1.34
C ILE A 291 19.46 17.59 1.43
N SER A 292 19.63 18.75 2.05
CA SER A 292 20.93 19.42 2.16
C SER A 292 21.66 19.11 3.47
N GLN A 293 20.95 18.77 4.54
CA GLN A 293 21.54 18.31 5.81
C GLN A 293 20.66 17.29 6.54
N VAL A 294 21.31 16.37 7.25
CA VAL A 294 20.67 15.38 8.15
C VAL A 294 21.44 15.33 9.48
N PHE A 295 20.75 15.50 10.60
CA PHE A 295 21.34 15.45 11.94
C PHE A 295 20.46 14.68 12.93
N GLY A 296 20.99 13.59 13.48
CA GLY A 296 20.35 12.75 14.51
C GLY A 296 21.01 12.81 15.89
N GLY A 297 21.65 13.93 16.22
CA GLY A 297 22.37 14.11 17.49
C GLY A 297 21.56 14.78 18.59
N GLY A 298 20.25 14.96 18.42
CA GLY A 298 19.41 15.83 19.24
C GLY A 298 19.44 15.51 20.74
N GLY A 299 19.98 16.43 21.54
CA GLY A 299 19.97 16.34 23.00
C GLY A 299 20.78 15.17 23.55
N LEU A 300 21.75 14.64 22.78
CA LEU A 300 22.81 13.78 23.28
C LEU A 300 23.90 14.60 24.02
N PRO A 301 24.64 14.02 24.98
CA PRO A 301 25.63 14.77 25.75
C PRO A 301 26.71 15.43 24.88
N GLY A 302 26.84 16.75 24.98
CA GLY A 302 27.77 17.54 24.16
C GLY A 302 27.31 17.79 22.71
N SER A 303 26.05 17.51 22.37
CA SER A 303 25.42 17.92 21.12
C SER A 303 25.30 19.45 21.04
N PRO A 304 25.46 20.07 19.84
CA PRO A 304 25.17 21.49 19.66
C PRO A 304 23.69 21.83 19.82
N TYR A 305 22.77 20.88 19.60
CA TYR A 305 21.33 21.13 19.56
C TYR A 305 20.54 20.06 20.31
N LYS A 306 19.45 20.47 20.95
CA LYS A 306 18.54 19.56 21.67
C LYS A 306 17.71 18.66 20.76
N ARG A 307 17.65 18.99 19.47
CA ARG A 307 16.73 18.43 18.48
C ARG A 307 17.50 17.90 17.28
N ASP A 308 16.92 16.88 16.67
CA ASP A 308 17.30 16.44 15.34
C ASP A 308 16.81 17.45 14.31
N TYR A 309 17.37 17.38 13.10
CA TYR A 309 16.77 18.08 11.96
C TYR A 309 17.07 17.40 10.63
N VAL A 310 16.19 17.67 9.68
CA VAL A 310 16.43 17.50 8.24
C VAL A 310 16.24 18.87 7.59
N GLU A 311 17.17 19.23 6.73
CA GLU A 311 17.12 20.45 5.94
C GLU A 311 16.83 20.08 4.49
N VAL A 312 15.80 20.68 3.90
CA VAL A 312 15.48 20.58 2.46
C VAL A 312 15.91 21.88 1.78
N PHE A 313 16.45 21.80 0.58
CA PHE A 313 17.00 22.91 -0.20
C PHE A 313 16.45 22.87 -1.63
N ASN A 314 16.22 24.04 -2.21
CA ASN A 314 15.87 24.18 -3.62
C ASN A 314 17.10 24.59 -4.44
N ALA A 315 17.77 23.61 -5.04
CA ALA A 315 18.90 23.80 -5.95
C ALA A 315 18.51 24.34 -7.34
N SER A 316 17.21 24.36 -7.68
CA SER A 316 16.72 24.75 -9.00
C SER A 316 16.60 26.27 -9.19
N ALA A 317 16.40 26.68 -10.45
CA ALA A 317 16.17 28.09 -10.83
C ALA A 317 14.73 28.58 -10.55
N GLU A 318 13.83 27.67 -10.17
CA GLU A 318 12.37 27.90 -10.10
C GLU A 318 11.84 27.69 -8.68
N PRO A 319 10.71 28.31 -8.29
CA PRO A 319 10.03 27.95 -7.05
C PRO A 319 9.62 26.46 -7.04
N ARG A 320 9.61 25.85 -5.84
CA ARG A 320 9.30 24.43 -5.63
C ARG A 320 8.26 24.23 -4.53
N VAL A 321 7.29 23.35 -4.75
CA VAL A 321 6.22 23.05 -3.77
C VAL A 321 6.65 21.91 -2.86
N LEU A 322 6.57 22.12 -1.54
CA LEU A 322 6.77 21.07 -0.53
C LEU A 322 5.44 20.43 -0.09
N THR A 323 4.32 21.15 -0.16
CA THR A 323 3.01 20.65 0.28
C THR A 323 2.61 19.37 -0.46
N GLY A 324 2.18 18.35 0.29
CA GLY A 324 1.84 17.03 -0.24
C GLY A 324 3.01 16.06 -0.35
N LEU A 325 4.25 16.52 -0.16
CA LEU A 325 5.41 15.64 0.05
C LEU A 325 5.43 15.09 1.50
N SER A 326 6.30 14.11 1.76
CA SER A 326 6.71 13.71 3.09
C SER A 326 8.22 13.48 3.20
N LEU A 327 8.79 13.71 4.39
CA LEU A 327 10.04 13.10 4.79
C LEU A 327 9.76 11.73 5.39
N GLN A 328 10.46 10.69 4.93
CA GLN A 328 10.33 9.34 5.44
C GLN A 328 11.69 8.82 5.92
N TYR A 329 11.75 8.26 7.13
CA TYR A 329 12.99 7.75 7.73
C TYR A 329 12.92 6.26 8.01
N ALA A 330 14.04 5.58 7.84
CA ALA A 330 14.25 4.21 8.28
C ALA A 330 15.64 4.06 8.92
N ALA A 331 15.71 3.30 10.01
CA ALA A 331 16.99 2.85 10.55
C ALA A 331 17.81 2.13 9.45
N LYS A 332 19.15 2.18 9.56
CA LYS A 332 20.05 1.88 8.43
C LYS A 332 19.73 0.64 7.60
N ARG A 333 19.30 -0.47 8.22
CA ARG A 333 18.96 -1.75 7.54
C ARG A 333 17.47 -2.10 7.48
N SER A 334 16.58 -1.20 7.89
CA SER A 334 15.13 -1.42 7.93
C SER A 334 14.41 -0.91 6.68
N LEU A 335 13.18 -1.38 6.46
CA LEU A 335 12.26 -0.80 5.49
C LEU A 335 11.71 0.55 5.97
N PHE A 336 11.32 1.42 5.05
CA PHE A 336 10.51 2.62 5.29
C PHE A 336 9.05 2.22 5.61
N VAL A 337 8.83 1.75 6.84
CA VAL A 337 7.52 1.35 7.39
C VAL A 337 7.23 2.09 8.70
N PRO A 338 5.97 2.37 9.06
CA PRO A 338 5.63 2.94 10.37
C PRO A 338 5.91 1.92 11.47
N VAL A 339 6.88 2.19 12.34
CA VAL A 339 7.20 1.32 13.47
C VAL A 339 6.29 1.69 14.64
N THR A 340 5.40 0.78 15.03
CA THR A 340 4.55 0.94 16.22
C THR A 340 5.36 0.59 17.47
N ASN A 341 5.56 1.57 18.37
CA ASN A 341 6.16 1.28 19.67
C ASN A 341 5.16 0.60 20.63
N ALA A 342 5.64 0.15 21.80
CA ALA A 342 4.83 -0.56 22.79
C ALA A 342 3.68 0.29 23.39
N GLN A 343 3.61 1.58 23.07
CA GLN A 343 2.57 2.52 23.48
C GLN A 343 1.52 2.74 22.37
N GLY A 344 1.55 1.94 21.30
CA GLY A 344 0.59 2.00 20.19
C GLY A 344 0.83 3.14 19.21
N SER A 345 2.00 3.78 19.29
CA SER A 345 2.31 5.02 18.56
C SER A 345 3.26 4.76 17.40
N THR A 346 2.98 5.39 16.26
CA THR A 346 3.74 5.27 15.02
C THR A 346 4.23 6.63 14.54
N SER A 347 5.50 6.71 14.13
CA SER A 347 5.90 7.58 13.03
C SER A 347 7.21 7.10 12.42
N SER A 348 7.23 7.04 11.09
CA SER A 348 8.43 7.10 10.25
C SER A 348 8.26 8.14 9.14
N VAL A 349 7.21 8.96 9.20
CA VAL A 349 6.72 9.82 8.12
C VAL A 349 6.31 11.18 8.69
N ILE A 350 6.90 12.25 8.16
CA ILE A 350 6.51 13.63 8.43
C ILE A 350 5.96 14.19 7.12
N THR A 351 4.65 14.46 7.06
CA THR A 351 4.04 15.10 5.89
C THR A 351 4.23 16.61 5.92
N PHE A 352 4.49 17.22 4.76
CA PHE A 352 4.42 18.67 4.59
C PHE A 352 2.95 19.05 4.32
N PRO A 353 2.24 19.66 5.28
CA PRO A 353 0.82 19.95 5.11
C PRO A 353 0.59 21.11 4.14
N ALA A 354 -0.65 21.29 3.70
CA ALA A 354 -1.09 22.60 3.24
C ALA A 354 -1.12 23.57 4.43
N ALA A 355 -0.86 24.85 4.20
CA ALA A 355 -0.98 25.89 5.21
C ALA A 355 -2.44 26.01 5.70
N LYS A 356 -2.64 26.58 6.89
CA LYS A 356 -3.97 26.68 7.53
C LYS A 356 -4.98 27.56 6.78
N ASP A 357 -4.50 28.39 5.86
CA ASP A 357 -5.28 29.20 4.93
C ASP A 357 -5.46 28.55 3.54
N GLY A 358 -5.03 27.29 3.37
CA GLY A 358 -5.17 26.52 2.14
C GLY A 358 -4.06 26.75 1.10
N LYS A 359 -2.99 27.47 1.43
CA LYS A 359 -1.85 27.70 0.53
C LYS A 359 -0.81 26.60 0.59
N ASP A 360 -0.08 26.43 -0.50
CA ASP A 360 1.08 25.56 -0.56
C ASP A 360 2.31 26.17 0.12
N ILE A 361 3.13 25.31 0.72
CA ILE A 361 4.48 25.65 1.16
C ILE A 361 5.37 25.71 -0.08
N VAL A 362 5.74 26.91 -0.51
CA VAL A 362 6.61 27.15 -1.66
C VAL A 362 8.01 27.57 -1.19
N LEU A 363 9.03 26.84 -1.65
CA LEU A 363 10.44 27.12 -1.40
C LEU A 363 11.05 27.84 -2.61
N ALA A 364 11.56 29.05 -2.40
CA ALA A 364 12.16 29.87 -3.46
C ALA A 364 13.50 29.29 -3.97
N PRO A 365 13.96 29.67 -5.18
CA PRO A 365 15.28 29.28 -5.71
C PRO A 365 16.42 29.57 -4.71
N GLY A 366 17.23 28.57 -4.42
CA GLY A 366 18.34 28.67 -3.47
C GLY A 366 17.93 28.81 -1.99
N ALA A 367 16.67 28.67 -1.61
CA ALA A 367 16.23 28.75 -0.23
C ALA A 367 16.27 27.38 0.50
N TYR A 368 16.35 27.42 1.82
CA TYR A 368 16.34 26.25 2.72
C TYR A 368 15.05 26.16 3.52
N PHE A 369 14.62 24.96 3.87
CA PHE A 369 13.48 24.68 4.74
C PHE A 369 13.89 23.72 5.85
N LEU A 370 13.87 24.20 7.09
CA LEU A 370 14.31 23.43 8.25
C LEU A 370 13.15 22.67 8.90
N VAL A 371 13.20 21.33 8.88
CA VAL A 371 12.31 20.46 9.65
C VAL A 371 13.05 20.03 10.92
N VAL A 372 12.66 20.62 12.05
CA VAL A 372 13.17 20.28 13.39
C VAL A 372 12.35 19.12 13.97
N ILE A 373 13.05 18.12 14.48
CA ILE A 373 12.55 16.76 14.73
C ILE A 373 12.97 16.28 16.13
N GLY A 374 12.14 15.47 16.78
CA GLY A 374 12.55 14.59 17.87
C GLY A 374 13.28 15.26 19.05
N GLY A 375 14.31 14.57 19.53
CA GLY A 375 15.22 15.04 20.56
C GLY A 375 14.62 15.15 21.97
N ARG A 376 15.49 15.36 22.95
CA ARG A 376 15.11 15.38 24.38
C ARG A 376 14.73 16.77 24.86
N ASP A 377 13.60 16.88 25.56
CA ASP A 377 13.19 18.13 26.22
C ASP A 377 14.13 18.53 27.38
N ASP A 378 14.86 17.57 27.94
CA ASP A 378 15.91 17.72 28.95
C ASP A 378 17.34 17.52 28.39
N GLY A 379 17.51 17.59 27.07
CA GLY A 379 18.80 17.43 26.39
C GLY A 379 19.73 18.65 26.49
N ASP A 380 21.03 18.39 26.28
CA ASP A 380 22.05 19.42 26.07
C ASP A 380 21.88 20.13 24.71
N GLY A 381 22.44 21.34 24.60
CA GLY A 381 22.50 22.13 23.36
C GLY A 381 21.47 23.26 23.28
N ASP A 382 21.50 23.98 22.15
CA ASP A 382 20.57 25.07 21.86
C ASP A 382 19.23 24.55 21.26
N GLU A 383 18.18 25.38 21.30
CA GLU A 383 16.94 25.14 20.56
C GLU A 383 17.08 25.62 19.10
N LEU A 384 16.30 25.05 18.17
CA LEU A 384 16.34 25.40 16.75
C LEU A 384 15.06 26.12 16.28
N GLU A 385 15.24 27.24 15.57
CA GLU A 385 14.15 27.96 14.89
C GLU A 385 13.82 27.31 13.53
N GLY A 386 13.09 26.20 13.60
CA GLY A 386 12.60 25.45 12.44
C GLY A 386 11.47 26.14 11.68
N ASN A 387 11.44 25.97 10.35
CA ASN A 387 10.26 26.27 9.54
C ASN A 387 9.09 25.34 9.89
N MET A 388 9.40 24.09 10.21
CA MET A 388 8.47 23.10 10.75
C MET A 388 9.09 22.48 12.00
N VAL A 389 8.31 22.34 13.06
CA VAL A 389 8.78 21.78 14.34
C VAL A 389 7.87 20.62 14.77
N VAL A 390 8.36 19.40 14.56
CA VAL A 390 7.71 18.15 14.99
C VAL A 390 8.17 17.86 16.43
N LYS A 391 7.42 18.40 17.40
CA LYS A 391 7.77 18.33 18.82
C LYS A 391 7.82 16.90 19.36
N ALA A 392 8.68 16.72 20.37
CA ALA A 392 8.84 15.46 21.09
C ALA A 392 7.52 14.91 21.66
N GLY A 393 7.44 13.59 21.71
CA GLY A 393 6.29 12.80 22.16
C GLY A 393 6.47 11.33 21.78
N PRO A 394 5.59 10.42 22.19
CA PRO A 394 5.71 8.99 21.85
C PRO A 394 5.55 8.69 20.35
N SER A 395 5.19 9.69 19.54
CA SER A 395 5.00 9.65 18.07
C SER A 395 6.02 10.51 17.31
N ALA A 396 6.97 11.14 18.00
CA ALA A 396 7.99 11.92 17.34
C ALA A 396 8.93 10.99 16.55
N LEU A 397 9.35 11.45 15.37
CA LEU A 397 10.46 10.85 14.66
C LEU A 397 11.76 11.15 15.44
N ASP A 398 12.68 10.19 15.50
CA ASP A 398 13.94 10.27 16.22
C ASP A 398 14.99 9.63 15.29
N LEU A 399 16.02 10.39 14.89
CA LEU A 399 16.99 9.98 13.89
C LEU A 399 18.22 9.38 14.57
N ASP A 400 18.75 8.28 14.05
CA ASP A 400 20.01 7.73 14.55
C ASP A 400 21.17 8.67 14.14
N GLY A 401 21.87 9.24 15.12
CA GLY A 401 22.97 10.18 14.91
C GLY A 401 24.26 9.60 14.31
N ARG A 402 24.25 8.33 13.91
CA ARG A 402 25.42 7.63 13.33
C ARG A 402 25.12 7.02 11.97
N ALA A 403 24.01 6.30 11.83
CA ALA A 403 23.63 5.67 10.57
C ALA A 403 22.13 5.38 10.40
N GLY A 404 21.56 5.87 9.30
CA GLY A 404 20.14 5.78 8.98
C GLY A 404 19.87 6.01 7.49
N LYS A 405 18.60 6.21 7.14
CA LYS A 405 18.16 6.59 5.79
C LYS A 405 17.00 7.56 5.89
N ILE A 406 17.03 8.64 5.12
CA ILE A 406 15.96 9.63 5.02
C ILE A 406 15.65 9.87 3.54
N ALA A 407 14.36 9.91 3.18
CA ALA A 407 13.90 10.18 1.82
C ALA A 407 12.89 11.33 1.81
N LEU A 408 12.98 12.20 0.82
CA LEU A 408 11.91 13.13 0.44
C LEU A 408 11.01 12.43 -0.57
N VAL A 409 9.70 12.38 -0.33
CA VAL A 409 8.78 11.44 -0.99
C VAL A 409 7.49 12.14 -1.46
N ARG A 410 7.03 11.81 -2.67
CA ARG A 410 5.72 12.19 -3.19
C ARG A 410 4.60 11.47 -2.42
N GLY A 411 3.72 12.23 -1.77
CA GLY A 411 2.60 11.71 -0.97
C GLY A 411 3.01 11.20 0.42
N ALA A 412 1.99 10.83 1.21
CA ALA A 412 2.13 10.43 2.61
C ALA A 412 2.33 8.92 2.84
N GLU A 413 2.07 8.07 1.83
CA GLU A 413 2.11 6.62 2.01
C GLU A 413 3.55 6.11 2.23
N PRO A 414 3.80 5.25 3.23
CA PRO A 414 5.13 4.69 3.48
C PRO A 414 5.69 3.97 2.24
N LEU A 415 6.97 4.20 1.93
CA LEU A 415 7.65 3.60 0.78
C LEU A 415 7.74 2.06 0.84
N ARG A 416 7.76 1.46 2.05
CA ARG A 416 7.83 0.00 2.32
C ARG A 416 9.05 -0.75 1.75
N CYS A 417 9.94 -0.08 1.04
CA CYS A 417 11.25 -0.55 0.56
C CYS A 417 12.39 0.00 1.45
N GLY A 418 13.64 -0.18 1.05
CA GLY A 418 14.83 0.38 1.70
C GLY A 418 15.77 -0.65 2.36
N THR A 419 15.53 -1.96 2.22
CA THR A 419 16.51 -2.99 2.62
C THR A 419 17.50 -3.28 1.48
N ALA A 420 18.58 -4.01 1.77
CA ALA A 420 19.57 -4.36 0.76
C ALA A 420 19.02 -5.35 -0.30
N ALA A 421 17.99 -6.11 0.06
CA ALA A 421 17.28 -7.03 -0.84
C ALA A 421 16.12 -6.32 -1.57
N ARG A 422 15.39 -5.44 -0.88
CA ARG A 422 14.33 -4.59 -1.43
C ARG A 422 14.70 -3.11 -1.34
N ARG A 423 15.57 -2.64 -2.23
CA ARG A 423 15.82 -1.20 -2.42
C ARG A 423 14.60 -0.49 -3.00
N CYS A 424 14.56 0.83 -2.89
CA CYS A 424 13.47 1.66 -3.37
C CYS A 424 13.58 2.03 -4.85
N ALA A 425 12.46 1.85 -5.56
CA ALA A 425 12.22 2.51 -6.84
C ALA A 425 12.20 4.04 -6.66
N ARG A 426 12.49 4.77 -7.75
CA ARG A 426 12.58 6.25 -7.76
C ARG A 426 11.35 6.90 -8.40
N ASP A 427 10.25 6.17 -8.45
CA ASP A 427 8.92 6.64 -8.86
C ASP A 427 8.34 7.67 -7.87
N ARG A 428 8.49 7.42 -6.56
CA ARG A 428 7.97 8.30 -5.51
C ARG A 428 9.03 9.07 -4.72
N ILE A 429 10.30 8.73 -4.87
CA ILE A 429 11.40 9.44 -4.21
C ILE A 429 11.76 10.70 -5.01
N VAL A 430 11.98 11.80 -4.30
CA VAL A 430 12.49 13.09 -4.82
C VAL A 430 13.99 13.23 -4.52
N ASP A 431 14.41 12.78 -3.33
CA ASP A 431 15.81 12.66 -2.86
C ASP A 431 15.86 11.52 -1.81
N LEU A 432 16.92 10.71 -1.81
CA LEU A 432 17.21 9.68 -0.82
C LEU A 432 18.66 9.78 -0.30
N VAL A 433 18.80 10.16 0.98
CA VAL A 433 20.07 10.11 1.71
C VAL A 433 20.12 8.88 2.60
N GLY A 434 20.88 7.87 2.19
CA GLY A 434 21.41 6.85 3.10
C GLY A 434 22.70 7.35 3.73
N TYR A 435 22.89 7.18 5.04
CA TYR A 435 24.08 7.69 5.74
C TYR A 435 24.64 6.69 6.77
N GLY A 436 25.97 6.64 6.87
CA GLY A 436 26.74 5.82 7.81
C GLY A 436 26.79 4.31 7.51
N ASP A 437 27.74 3.62 8.15
CA ASP A 437 28.07 2.21 7.87
C ASP A 437 26.85 1.30 7.81
N GLY A 438 26.68 0.61 6.68
CA GLY A 438 25.63 -0.38 6.50
C GLY A 438 24.23 0.20 6.37
N ALA A 439 24.07 1.47 5.99
CA ALA A 439 22.87 1.96 5.31
C ALA A 439 22.59 1.09 4.08
N SER A 440 21.39 0.53 4.00
CA SER A 440 21.03 -0.50 3.01
C SER A 440 20.41 0.03 1.73
N ASP A 441 20.19 1.34 1.64
CA ASP A 441 19.71 2.04 0.46
C ASP A 441 20.20 3.49 0.51
N TYR A 442 20.50 4.06 -0.65
CA TYR A 442 21.17 5.34 -0.86
C TYR A 442 21.13 5.71 -2.35
N GLU A 443 21.51 6.94 -2.68
CA GLU A 443 21.82 7.35 -4.05
C GLU A 443 23.23 6.94 -4.47
N GLY A 444 23.39 6.62 -5.75
CA GLY A 444 24.67 6.31 -6.39
C GLY A 444 25.45 5.11 -5.83
N THR A 445 26.77 5.27 -5.75
CA THR A 445 27.73 4.20 -5.45
C THR A 445 27.89 3.90 -3.96
N GLY A 446 27.51 4.83 -3.07
CA GLY A 446 27.61 4.60 -1.63
C GLY A 446 26.79 5.56 -0.78
N ALA A 447 26.59 5.18 0.48
CA ALA A 447 25.98 6.03 1.49
C ALA A 447 26.86 7.25 1.82
N ALA A 448 26.22 8.31 2.32
CA ALA A 448 26.89 9.43 2.96
C ALA A 448 27.78 8.95 4.13
N PRO A 449 28.89 9.66 4.45
CA PRO A 449 29.90 9.18 5.41
C PRO A 449 29.38 8.87 6.81
N ASP A 450 30.15 8.07 7.57
CA ASP A 450 29.92 7.80 8.99
C ASP A 450 29.72 9.07 9.80
N LEU A 451 28.57 9.16 10.48
CA LEU A 451 28.29 10.23 11.43
C LEU A 451 28.66 9.81 12.85
N ALA A 452 28.76 10.83 13.69
CA ALA A 452 28.86 10.71 15.13
C ALA A 452 27.85 11.67 15.75
N ASP A 453 27.53 11.45 17.02
CA ASP A 453 26.48 12.14 17.80
C ASP A 453 26.56 13.69 17.82
N ILE A 454 27.64 14.29 17.28
CA ILE A 454 27.90 15.73 17.15
C ILE A 454 28.16 16.18 15.69
N LYS A 455 27.77 15.35 14.70
CA LYS A 455 28.02 15.54 13.26
C LYS A 455 26.74 15.37 12.45
N ALA A 456 26.60 16.19 11.42
CA ALA A 456 25.55 16.09 10.41
C ALA A 456 26.13 15.51 9.11
N ALA A 457 25.32 14.78 8.35
CA ALA A 457 25.58 14.64 6.92
C ALA A 457 25.26 16.00 6.29
N VAL A 458 26.23 16.60 5.59
CA VAL A 458 26.10 17.91 4.94
C VAL A 458 26.38 17.75 3.45
N ARG A 459 25.38 18.06 2.62
CA ARG A 459 25.49 18.04 1.15
C ARG A 459 26.47 19.13 0.70
N ARG A 460 27.40 18.78 -0.19
CA ARG A 460 28.47 19.67 -0.66
C ARG A 460 27.92 20.94 -1.31
N GLU A 461 28.78 21.94 -1.41
CA GLU A 461 28.47 23.26 -1.98
C GLU A 461 27.23 23.95 -1.40
N ASN A 462 26.90 23.66 -0.15
CA ASN A 462 25.69 24.11 0.56
C ASN A 462 24.38 23.60 -0.07
N GLY A 463 24.37 22.38 -0.61
CA GLY A 463 23.20 21.77 -1.25
C GLY A 463 23.24 21.79 -2.78
N CYS A 464 24.16 22.55 -3.39
CA CYS A 464 24.36 22.55 -4.85
C CYS A 464 25.18 21.36 -5.37
N GLY A 465 25.86 20.61 -4.47
CA GLY A 465 26.48 19.34 -4.81
C GLY A 465 25.43 18.24 -4.81
N ASP A 466 24.90 17.94 -6.00
CA ASP A 466 23.99 16.83 -6.25
C ASP A 466 24.37 16.17 -7.58
N ASP A 467 25.15 15.10 -7.51
CA ASP A 467 25.43 14.19 -8.63
C ASP A 467 24.67 12.85 -8.53
N ALA A 468 23.65 12.81 -7.65
CA ALA A 468 22.83 11.65 -7.34
C ALA A 468 23.66 10.45 -6.82
N ASP A 469 24.68 10.73 -6.00
CA ASP A 469 25.47 9.75 -5.27
C ASP A 469 25.84 10.28 -3.89
N ASN A 470 25.29 9.67 -2.83
CA ASN A 470 25.44 10.22 -1.48
C ASN A 470 26.91 10.23 -1.00
N ALA A 471 27.82 9.43 -1.59
CA ALA A 471 29.23 9.41 -1.25
C ALA A 471 30.01 10.61 -1.84
N SER A 472 29.72 11.00 -3.09
CA SER A 472 30.25 12.22 -3.72
C SER A 472 29.53 13.48 -3.25
N ASP A 473 28.27 13.38 -2.82
CA ASP A 473 27.48 14.53 -2.40
C ASP A 473 27.69 14.92 -0.93
N PHE A 474 27.75 13.99 0.02
CA PHE A 474 27.78 14.34 1.46
C PHE A 474 29.14 14.25 2.16
N VAL A 475 29.36 15.12 3.15
CA VAL A 475 30.48 15.07 4.11
C VAL A 475 29.97 15.06 5.56
N ALA A 476 30.72 14.44 6.48
CA ALA A 476 30.43 14.50 7.91
C ALA A 476 30.83 15.88 8.50
N GLY A 477 29.91 16.84 8.37
CA GLY A 477 30.08 18.24 8.79
C GLY A 477 29.76 18.48 10.26
N THR A 478 30.24 19.61 10.80
CA THR A 478 29.61 20.16 12.02
C THR A 478 28.20 20.63 11.66
N PRO A 479 27.16 20.32 12.45
CA PRO A 479 25.78 20.75 12.18
C PRO A 479 25.69 22.27 11.99
N ALA A 480 25.06 22.72 10.92
CA ALA A 480 24.94 24.14 10.58
C ALA A 480 23.56 24.46 9.95
N PRO A 481 22.44 24.23 10.66
CA PRO A 481 21.09 24.26 10.10
C PRO A 481 20.68 25.63 9.58
N ARG A 482 19.95 25.63 8.46
CA ARG A 482 19.46 26.81 7.73
C ARG A 482 17.96 26.68 7.47
N ASN A 483 17.28 27.81 7.52
CA ASN A 483 15.83 27.94 7.34
C ASN A 483 15.51 29.01 6.27
N THR A 484 14.24 29.31 6.01
CA THR A 484 13.85 30.31 5.00
C THR A 484 14.22 31.76 5.33
N LEU A 485 14.89 32.03 6.47
CA LEU A 485 15.46 33.33 6.82
C LEU A 485 16.99 33.40 6.52
N THR A 486 17.58 32.30 6.08
CA THR A 486 18.98 32.23 5.64
C THR A 486 19.09 32.78 4.22
N ASP A 487 20.15 33.57 3.94
CA ASP A 487 20.45 34.08 2.61
C ASP A 487 20.41 32.97 1.54
N ALA A 488 19.70 33.25 0.44
CA ALA A 488 19.53 32.29 -0.64
C ALA A 488 20.87 31.98 -1.35
N ARG A 489 21.01 30.72 -1.77
CA ARG A 489 22.21 30.16 -2.40
C ARG A 489 21.88 29.65 -3.82
N PRO A 490 21.97 30.48 -4.87
CA PRO A 490 21.78 30.04 -6.25
C PRO A 490 22.90 29.07 -6.68
N CYS A 491 22.54 27.96 -7.31
CA CYS A 491 23.49 26.94 -7.76
C CYS A 491 24.06 27.24 -9.17
N GLY A 492 24.52 28.46 -9.39
CA GLY A 492 25.04 28.93 -10.69
C GLY A 492 23.99 29.14 -11.79
N VAL A 493 22.82 28.51 -11.68
CA VAL A 493 21.64 28.85 -12.46
C VAL A 493 21.13 30.25 -12.09
N THR A 494 20.78 31.04 -13.10
CA THR A 494 20.10 32.34 -12.88
C THR A 494 18.63 32.05 -12.57
N PRO A 495 18.06 32.53 -11.46
CA PRO A 495 16.64 32.35 -11.18
C PRO A 495 15.78 32.93 -12.31
N THR A 496 14.75 32.21 -12.75
CA THR A 496 13.79 32.75 -13.70
C THR A 496 12.97 33.81 -12.98
N ALA A 497 13.16 35.08 -13.35
CA ALA A 497 12.26 36.14 -12.91
C ALA A 497 10.88 35.87 -13.54
N THR A 498 9.93 35.42 -12.72
CA THR A 498 8.52 35.43 -13.11
C THR A 498 8.10 36.86 -13.38
N PRO A 499 7.48 37.18 -14.53
CA PRO A 499 6.89 38.49 -14.76
C PRO A 499 5.66 38.65 -13.85
N ILE A 500 5.87 39.24 -12.68
CA ILE A 500 4.80 39.77 -11.84
C ILE A 500 4.44 41.11 -12.46
N ASP A 501 3.15 41.35 -12.75
CA ASP A 501 2.68 42.67 -13.22
C ASP A 501 3.07 43.74 -12.18
N ASP A 502 3.75 44.80 -12.63
CA ASP A 502 4.16 45.91 -11.78
C ASP A 502 2.93 46.67 -11.26
N ALA A 503 2.51 46.35 -10.03
CA ALA A 503 1.59 47.18 -9.27
C ALA A 503 2.33 48.45 -8.82
N GLU A 504 2.25 49.48 -9.67
CA GLU A 504 2.91 50.79 -9.51
C GLU A 504 2.69 51.39 -8.11
N PRO A 505 3.76 51.83 -7.40
CA PRO A 505 3.64 52.33 -6.04
C PRO A 505 3.20 53.80 -6.01
N GLU A 506 1.99 54.07 -5.52
CA GLU A 506 1.62 55.42 -5.08
C GLU A 506 2.45 55.82 -3.83
N SER A 507 3.11 56.97 -3.91
CA SER A 507 4.02 57.52 -2.90
C SER A 507 3.39 58.71 -2.14
N GLU A 508 4.19 59.34 -1.27
CA GLU A 508 3.91 60.61 -0.56
C GLU A 508 2.89 60.47 0.62
N ASP A 509 3.16 60.95 1.84
CA ASP A 509 4.29 61.74 2.35
C ASP A 509 4.63 61.45 3.83
N GLU A 510 5.85 61.82 4.23
CA GLU A 510 6.25 62.01 5.64
C GLU A 510 5.91 63.45 6.08
N GLU A 511 5.46 63.68 7.32
CA GLU A 511 5.43 65.03 7.91
C GLU A 511 6.05 65.02 9.31
N GLU A 512 7.21 65.69 9.44
CA GLU A 512 7.90 65.94 10.72
C GLU A 512 7.30 67.17 11.42
N ALA A 513 7.19 67.13 12.76
CA ALA A 513 6.43 68.13 13.52
C ALA A 513 7.32 69.17 14.22
N ASP A 514 7.07 70.46 13.97
CA ASP A 514 7.40 71.53 14.94
C ASP A 514 6.46 72.75 14.89
N ASP A 515 6.50 73.49 16.00
CA ASP A 515 5.93 74.81 16.34
C ASP A 515 4.40 75.01 16.42
N ALA A 516 4.05 75.97 17.27
CA ALA A 516 2.71 76.40 17.65
C ALA A 516 2.76 77.94 17.82
N PRO A 517 1.87 78.62 18.57
CA PRO A 517 0.50 78.30 18.97
C PRO A 517 -0.51 79.40 18.54
N ARG A 518 -1.83 79.16 18.70
CA ARG A 518 -2.72 80.06 19.52
C ARG A 518 -4.22 79.65 19.59
N VAL A 519 -4.68 79.43 20.84
CA VAL A 519 -5.85 80.08 21.49
C VAL A 519 -7.31 79.54 21.31
N LYS A 520 -7.92 79.16 22.48
CA LYS A 520 -9.38 78.99 22.85
C LYS A 520 -10.16 77.79 22.25
N LYS A 521 -10.41 76.65 22.93
CA LYS A 521 -11.09 76.35 24.24
C LYS A 521 -12.55 76.89 24.33
N PRO A 522 -13.58 76.19 24.91
CA PRO A 522 -13.75 74.78 25.38
C PRO A 522 -14.77 73.96 24.52
N ALA A 523 -14.95 72.62 24.55
CA ALA A 523 -15.31 71.64 25.61
C ALA A 523 -16.73 71.82 26.25
N PRO A 524 -17.46 70.79 26.76
CA PRO A 524 -17.21 69.32 26.86
C PRO A 524 -18.27 68.48 26.05
N LYS A 525 -18.60 67.18 26.23
CA LYS A 525 -18.60 66.26 27.40
C LYS A 525 -18.82 64.77 26.98
N ALA A 526 -18.32 63.83 27.78
CA ALA A 526 -18.61 62.38 27.76
C ALA A 526 -19.94 62.05 28.53
N PRO A 527 -20.45 60.79 28.68
CA PRO A 527 -19.76 59.49 28.60
C PRO A 527 -20.55 58.29 27.98
N LEU A 528 -20.01 57.08 28.24
CA LEU A 528 -20.42 55.72 27.88
C LEU A 528 -21.91 55.36 28.17
N ALA A 529 -22.43 54.39 27.41
CA ALA A 529 -23.17 53.22 27.94
C ALA A 529 -23.24 52.07 26.90
N GLU A 530 -23.50 50.85 27.37
CA GLU A 530 -23.61 49.60 26.59
C GLU A 530 -24.98 49.45 25.91
N SER A 531 -25.09 48.65 24.84
CA SER A 531 -26.07 47.54 24.72
C SER A 531 -26.11 46.86 23.33
N THR A 532 -26.44 45.57 23.35
CA THR A 532 -26.82 44.71 22.21
C THR A 532 -28.30 44.31 22.35
N PRO A 533 -28.97 43.65 21.37
CA PRO A 533 -28.68 43.43 19.95
C PRO A 533 -29.89 43.77 19.01
N ALA A 534 -29.82 43.25 17.78
CA ALA A 534 -30.92 42.83 16.90
C ALA A 534 -31.58 43.84 15.93
N ALA A 535 -31.54 43.48 14.64
CA ALA A 535 -32.46 43.95 13.58
C ALA A 535 -32.67 42.79 12.58
N THR A 536 -33.92 42.58 12.12
CA THR A 536 -34.29 41.44 11.25
C THR A 536 -34.89 41.92 9.93
N SER A 537 -34.43 41.38 8.80
CA SER A 537 -35.16 41.25 7.52
C SER A 537 -34.41 40.18 6.67
N CYS A 538 -35.04 39.22 5.97
CA CYS A 538 -36.14 39.25 5.00
C CYS A 538 -35.70 39.90 3.65
N SER A 539 -35.99 39.38 2.46
CA SER A 539 -36.72 38.16 2.04
C SER A 539 -35.73 37.13 1.41
N ILE A 540 -36.01 36.11 0.57
CA ILE A 540 -37.19 35.62 -0.21
C ILE A 540 -37.20 34.07 -0.13
N ALA A 541 -38.36 33.43 -0.28
CA ALA A 541 -38.50 31.96 -0.35
C ALA A 541 -38.93 31.47 -1.75
N HIS A 542 -38.49 30.28 -2.15
CA HIS A 542 -39.12 29.42 -3.17
C HIS A 542 -38.92 27.94 -2.79
N GLY A 543 -39.97 27.13 -2.90
CA GLY A 543 -39.95 25.66 -2.83
C GLY A 543 -40.53 25.05 -4.11
N PRO A 544 -40.87 23.74 -4.19
CA PRO A 544 -41.16 22.87 -3.03
C PRO A 544 -40.69 21.39 -3.07
N ALA A 545 -40.32 20.91 -1.88
CA ALA A 545 -40.76 19.64 -1.25
C ALA A 545 -40.33 18.23 -1.75
N ARG A 546 -40.31 17.32 -0.75
CA ARG A 546 -40.18 15.85 -0.73
C ARG A 546 -38.73 15.31 -0.71
N GLY A 547 -38.32 14.53 0.29
CA GLY A 547 -38.98 14.22 1.57
C GLY A 547 -38.18 13.20 2.39
N GLY A 548 -37.79 13.53 3.62
CA GLY A 548 -36.97 12.69 4.49
C GLY A 548 -37.70 12.21 5.74
N LEU A 549 -37.55 10.92 6.06
CA LEU A 549 -38.12 10.31 7.26
C LEU A 549 -37.09 10.38 8.41
N MET A 550 -37.39 11.14 9.46
CA MET A 550 -36.58 11.14 10.69
C MET A 550 -37.02 9.98 11.59
N LEU A 551 -36.04 9.19 12.06
CA LEU A 551 -36.25 8.12 13.04
C LEU A 551 -35.66 8.56 14.39
N GLU A 552 -36.49 8.67 15.43
CA GLU A 552 -36.03 8.99 16.78
C GLU A 552 -35.23 7.82 17.37
N VAL A 553 -34.02 8.10 17.88
CA VAL A 553 -33.25 7.17 18.70
C VAL A 553 -33.29 7.65 20.15
N VAL A 554 -34.05 6.94 20.99
CA VAL A 554 -34.17 7.24 22.42
C VAL A 554 -32.91 6.82 23.16
N ALA A 555 -32.14 7.79 23.65
CA ALA A 555 -30.95 7.53 24.46
C ALA A 555 -31.30 7.13 25.89
N VAL A 556 -31.12 5.85 26.25
CA VAL A 556 -31.28 5.35 27.63
C VAL A 556 -29.96 5.46 28.38
N GLY A 557 -29.85 6.44 29.28
CA GLY A 557 -28.68 6.61 30.14
C GLY A 557 -28.62 5.57 31.27
N LEU A 558 -27.56 4.77 31.31
CA LEU A 558 -27.35 3.74 32.34
C LEU A 558 -26.32 4.22 33.38
N ALA A 559 -26.75 4.41 34.63
CA ALA A 559 -25.89 4.91 35.70
C ALA A 559 -25.10 3.78 36.41
N LEU A 560 -23.78 3.91 36.51
CA LEU A 560 -22.89 2.97 37.20
C LEU A 560 -22.70 3.35 38.67
N LEU A 561 -22.93 2.39 39.59
CA LEU A 561 -22.62 2.53 41.01
C LEU A 561 -21.21 1.98 41.35
N PRO A 562 -20.44 2.63 42.23
CA PRO A 562 -19.11 2.16 42.62
C PRO A 562 -19.14 1.03 43.67
N LEU A 563 -18.50 -0.10 43.37
CA LEU A 563 -18.37 -1.25 44.28
C LEU A 563 -17.27 -1.02 45.35
N ARG A 564 -17.67 -0.92 46.61
CA ARG A 564 -16.73 -0.95 47.76
C ARG A 564 -16.16 -2.35 47.99
N ARG A 565 -14.87 -2.57 47.72
CA ARG A 565 -14.14 -3.75 48.20
C ARG A 565 -14.05 -3.73 49.74
N ARG A 566 -14.52 -4.79 50.41
CA ARG A 566 -14.17 -5.06 51.82
C ARG A 566 -12.82 -5.79 51.88
N ARG A 567 -11.98 -5.44 52.84
CA ARG A 567 -10.85 -6.31 53.24
C ARG A 567 -11.38 -7.47 54.08
N ALA A 568 -10.81 -8.66 53.89
CA ALA A 568 -10.84 -9.72 54.89
C ALA A 568 -9.56 -9.64 55.76
N ARG A 569 -9.67 -10.19 56.96
CA ARG A 569 -8.55 -10.77 57.73
C ARG A 569 -8.51 -12.28 57.41
N ASP A 570 -7.46 -13.02 57.71
CA ASP A 570 -6.24 -12.69 58.48
C ASP A 570 -4.98 -12.64 57.59
#